data_AF-A0A158P6D9-F1
#
_entry.id   AF-A0A158P6D9-F1
#
_cell.length_a   1.000
_cell.length_b   1.000
_cell.length_c   1.000
_cell.angle_alpha   90.00
_cell.angle_beta   90.00
_cell.angle_gamma   90.00
#
_symmetry.space_group_name_H-M   'P 1'
#
loop_
_entity.id
_entity.type
_entity.pdbx_description
1 polymer ?
#
loop_
_entity_poly.entity_id
_entity_poly.type
_entity_poly.pdbx_seq_one_letter_code
_entity_poly.pdbx_strand_id
1 'polypeptide(L)'
;MNSNEFRKYGKEMVDYVADFWDHIRERRPLPNIKPGYIKDVVPSNAPPEPEDWNTIFNDLEEVVMKGNTYWHHPHFFAYFPTACSYPALIADILSGGIAGIGFSWKSGPAMTELEMATLDWLVDALALPEHFKNSHPGNGCGIIQCTASDATMIAVMSARAKAVEAEQEHADILYPHFHDPAVFQNFVAYCSDQEDRARGLIPFILIATMGTTSSCGMDRLNELAPICNREHIWLHVDAAYAGSFLTCPEFRYMFKDGVTVTKYFNVDATYLKHEYQAVAADYRHLQVALGRRFRALKIWFVLRKLGVAYIQSLLRKVSF
;
A
#
# COMPACT_ATOMS: atom_id res chain seq x y z
N MET A 1 23.39 -16.56 17.16
CA MET A 1 22.51 -17.62 16.62
C MET A 1 23.04 -18.12 15.28
N ASN A 2 23.23 -19.42 15.11
CA ASN A 2 23.60 -20.09 13.85
C ASN A 2 22.38 -20.75 13.16
N SER A 3 22.59 -21.42 12.02
CA SER A 3 21.47 -22.00 11.25
C SER A 3 20.73 -23.15 11.96
N ASN A 4 21.38 -23.91 12.84
CA ASN A 4 20.73 -24.98 13.60
C ASN A 4 19.84 -24.39 14.69
N GLU A 5 20.35 -23.38 15.39
CA GLU A 5 19.59 -22.60 16.36
C GLU A 5 18.40 -21.90 15.71
N PHE A 6 18.59 -21.28 14.54
CA PHE A 6 17.48 -20.68 13.77
C PHE A 6 16.38 -21.69 13.44
N ARG A 7 16.74 -22.92 13.03
CA ARG A 7 15.74 -23.97 12.77
C ARG A 7 15.01 -24.42 14.04
N LYS A 8 15.70 -24.48 15.17
CA LYS A 8 15.11 -24.86 16.46
C LYS A 8 14.14 -23.77 16.94
N TYR A 9 14.66 -22.57 17.12
CA TYR A 9 13.94 -21.42 17.68
C TYR A 9 12.88 -20.86 16.72
N GLY A 10 13.12 -20.96 15.41
CA GLY A 10 12.12 -20.62 14.40
C GLY A 10 10.90 -21.54 14.44
N LYS A 11 11.06 -22.83 14.71
CA LYS A 11 9.93 -23.76 14.89
C LYS A 11 9.15 -23.43 16.15
N GLU A 12 9.85 -23.20 17.25
CA GLU A 12 9.25 -22.80 18.52
C GLU A 12 8.42 -21.51 18.38
N MET A 13 8.92 -20.51 17.65
CA MET A 13 8.15 -19.29 17.35
C MET A 13 6.95 -19.55 16.42
N VAL A 14 7.07 -20.46 15.45
CA VAL A 14 5.94 -20.84 14.58
C VAL A 14 4.83 -21.51 15.39
N ASP A 15 5.18 -22.42 16.29
CA ASP A 15 4.24 -23.09 17.18
C ASP A 15 3.57 -22.06 18.11
N TYR A 16 4.34 -21.15 18.70
CA TYR A 16 3.82 -20.05 19.52
C TYR A 16 2.81 -19.16 18.77
N VAL A 17 3.12 -18.78 17.52
CA VAL A 17 2.21 -17.96 16.71
C VAL A 17 0.93 -18.73 16.38
N ALA A 18 1.02 -20.02 16.05
CA ALA A 18 -0.15 -20.85 15.80
C ALA A 18 -1.05 -20.95 17.05
N ASP A 19 -0.45 -21.25 18.20
CA ASP A 19 -1.15 -21.32 19.48
C ASP A 19 -1.80 -19.98 19.85
N PHE A 20 -1.11 -18.86 19.60
CA PHE A 20 -1.69 -17.52 19.80
C PHE A 20 -2.97 -17.32 18.99
N TRP A 21 -2.99 -17.71 17.71
CA TRP A 21 -4.17 -17.55 16.85
C TRP A 21 -5.32 -18.47 17.24
N ASP A 22 -5.03 -19.68 17.68
CA ASP A 22 -6.04 -20.64 18.14
C ASP A 22 -6.73 -20.15 19.43
N HIS A 23 -5.97 -19.52 20.32
CA HIS A 23 -6.44 -19.06 21.63
C HIS A 23 -6.72 -17.54 21.70
N ILE A 24 -6.67 -16.81 20.58
CA ILE A 24 -6.83 -15.34 20.58
C ILE A 24 -8.15 -14.88 21.23
N ARG A 25 -9.20 -15.71 21.18
CA ARG A 25 -10.52 -15.46 21.78
C ARG A 25 -10.52 -15.43 23.31
N GLU A 26 -9.51 -16.00 23.94
CA GLU A 26 -9.35 -16.04 25.39
C GLU A 26 -8.69 -14.76 25.92
N ARG A 27 -8.08 -13.96 25.02
CA ARG A 27 -7.40 -12.73 25.37
C ARG A 27 -8.36 -11.54 25.41
N ARG A 28 -8.02 -10.51 26.19
CA ARG A 28 -8.77 -9.26 26.20
C ARG A 28 -8.40 -8.42 24.96
N PRO A 29 -9.35 -7.98 24.10
CA PRO A 29 -9.04 -7.26 22.86
C PRO A 29 -8.17 -6.00 23.06
N LEU A 30 -8.45 -5.24 24.13
CA LEU A 30 -7.72 -4.03 24.51
C LEU A 30 -6.94 -4.29 25.81
N PRO A 31 -5.66 -3.92 25.88
CA PRO A 31 -4.85 -4.15 27.07
C PRO A 31 -5.27 -3.20 28.19
N ASN A 32 -5.06 -3.62 29.45
CA ASN A 32 -5.40 -2.83 30.64
C ASN A 32 -4.15 -2.24 31.30
N ILE A 33 -3.47 -1.34 30.58
CA ILE A 33 -2.17 -0.77 30.95
C ILE A 33 -2.21 0.75 30.81
N LYS A 34 -1.26 1.44 31.45
CA LYS A 34 -1.11 2.90 31.36
C LYS A 34 0.09 3.27 30.49
N PRO A 35 0.09 4.44 29.84
CA PRO A 35 1.27 4.94 29.12
C PRO A 35 2.52 4.93 30.02
N GLY A 36 3.62 4.37 29.52
CA GLY A 36 4.89 4.26 30.24
C GLY A 36 5.15 2.93 30.96
N TYR A 37 4.18 2.01 31.03
CA TYR A 37 4.32 0.71 31.73
C TYR A 37 5.55 -0.11 31.32
N ILE A 38 6.00 0.04 30.07
CA ILE A 38 7.12 -0.75 29.52
C ILE A 38 8.43 -0.52 30.29
N LYS A 39 8.59 0.64 30.95
CA LYS A 39 9.78 0.97 31.74
C LYS A 39 9.94 0.11 32.99
N ASP A 40 8.85 -0.51 33.45
CA ASP A 40 8.84 -1.37 34.64
C ASP A 40 9.24 -2.81 34.30
N VAL A 41 9.16 -3.20 33.02
CA VAL A 41 9.38 -4.59 32.56
C VAL A 41 10.53 -4.73 31.55
N VAL A 42 10.99 -3.63 30.95
CA VAL A 42 12.16 -3.62 30.05
C VAL A 42 13.32 -2.89 30.72
N PRO A 43 14.54 -3.46 30.75
CA PRO A 43 15.72 -2.79 31.29
C PRO A 43 15.98 -1.43 30.61
N SER A 44 16.46 -0.46 31.39
CA SER A 44 16.74 0.90 30.89
C SER A 44 17.91 0.98 29.91
N ASN A 45 18.76 -0.05 29.87
CA ASN A 45 19.92 -0.14 28.99
C ASN A 45 19.87 -1.46 28.23
N ALA A 46 20.40 -1.46 27.00
CA ALA A 46 20.59 -2.70 26.24
C ALA A 46 21.56 -3.64 26.98
N PRO A 47 21.36 -4.97 26.88
CA PRO A 47 22.26 -5.93 27.50
C PRO A 47 23.67 -5.81 26.88
N PRO A 48 24.74 -5.72 27.68
CA PRO A 48 26.11 -5.60 27.16
C PRO A 48 26.61 -6.90 26.53
N GLU A 49 26.01 -8.03 26.90
CA GLU A 49 26.34 -9.38 26.46
C GLU A 49 25.08 -10.07 25.91
N PRO A 50 25.21 -11.05 25.00
CA PRO A 50 24.06 -11.76 24.47
C PRO A 50 23.33 -12.55 25.57
N GLU A 51 22.01 -12.50 25.53
CA GLU A 51 21.14 -13.28 26.42
C GLU A 51 20.76 -14.62 25.79
N ASP A 52 20.48 -15.60 26.64
CA ASP A 52 19.98 -16.91 26.19
C ASP A 52 18.60 -16.78 25.55
N TRP A 53 18.33 -17.57 24.51
CA TRP A 53 17.05 -17.56 23.81
C TRP A 53 15.86 -17.78 24.74
N ASN A 54 15.98 -18.66 25.74
CA ASN A 54 14.86 -18.93 26.65
C ASN A 54 14.51 -17.68 27.48
N THR A 55 15.49 -16.81 27.77
CA THR A 55 15.24 -15.54 28.47
C THR A 55 14.37 -14.65 27.59
N ILE A 56 14.79 -14.43 26.34
CA ILE A 56 14.07 -13.63 25.35
C ILE A 56 12.67 -14.19 25.08
N PHE A 57 12.56 -15.51 24.95
CA PHE A 57 11.30 -16.18 24.64
C PHE A 57 10.31 -16.12 25.81
N ASN A 58 10.78 -16.29 27.05
CA ASN A 58 9.93 -16.21 28.24
C ASN A 58 9.41 -14.77 28.48
N ASP A 59 10.11 -13.75 28.00
CA ASP A 59 9.68 -12.36 28.12
C ASP A 59 8.54 -11.99 27.16
N LEU A 60 8.27 -12.79 26.12
CA LEU A 60 7.29 -12.44 25.08
C LEU A 60 5.90 -12.16 25.66
N GLU A 61 5.42 -12.96 26.61
CA GLU A 61 4.08 -12.75 27.17
C GLU A 61 3.97 -11.44 27.97
N GLU A 62 4.93 -11.19 28.88
CA GLU A 62 4.87 -10.03 29.78
C GLU A 62 5.25 -8.73 29.06
N VAL A 63 6.29 -8.76 28.23
CA VAL A 63 6.85 -7.58 27.56
C VAL A 63 6.07 -7.23 26.30
N VAL A 64 5.77 -8.22 25.46
CA VAL A 64 5.16 -7.99 24.13
C VAL A 64 3.65 -8.19 24.18
N MET A 65 3.18 -9.36 24.58
CA MET A 65 1.77 -9.71 24.38
C MET A 65 0.83 -8.97 25.29
N LYS A 66 1.14 -8.80 26.58
CA LYS A 66 0.28 -8.13 27.56
C LYS A 66 -0.05 -6.68 27.21
N GLY A 67 0.85 -6.02 26.48
CA GLY A 67 0.67 -4.65 26.01
C GLY A 67 -0.01 -4.50 24.65
N ASN A 68 -0.29 -5.61 23.96
CA ASN A 68 -0.85 -5.55 22.61
C ASN A 68 -2.36 -5.31 22.61
N THR A 69 -2.80 -4.51 21.64
CA THR A 69 -4.18 -4.53 21.17
C THR A 69 -4.32 -5.67 20.15
N TYR A 70 -5.24 -6.59 20.38
CA TYR A 70 -5.42 -7.75 19.50
C TYR A 70 -6.42 -7.43 18.38
N TRP A 71 -5.92 -6.83 17.31
CA TRP A 71 -6.67 -6.40 16.11
C TRP A 71 -7.50 -7.50 15.44
N HIS A 72 -7.11 -8.76 15.63
CA HIS A 72 -7.76 -9.92 15.05
C HIS A 72 -8.70 -10.65 16.01
N HIS A 73 -8.85 -10.14 17.23
CA HIS A 73 -9.83 -10.70 18.16
C HIS A 73 -11.24 -10.56 17.55
N PRO A 74 -12.11 -11.60 17.59
CA PRO A 74 -13.47 -11.54 17.01
C PRO A 74 -14.41 -10.48 17.60
N HIS A 75 -13.97 -9.76 18.63
CA HIS A 75 -14.72 -8.70 19.32
C HIS A 75 -14.03 -7.33 19.17
N PHE A 76 -13.02 -7.23 18.30
CA PHE A 76 -12.36 -5.98 17.96
C PHE A 76 -13.00 -5.40 16.71
N PHE A 77 -13.71 -4.28 16.87
CA PHE A 77 -14.47 -3.62 15.80
C PHE A 77 -14.05 -2.16 15.59
N ALA A 78 -12.90 -1.76 16.14
CA ALA A 78 -12.37 -0.41 15.93
C ALA A 78 -11.65 -0.32 14.58
N TYR A 79 -11.75 0.85 13.94
CA TYR A 79 -11.12 1.15 12.65
C TYR A 79 -11.56 0.18 11.54
N PHE A 80 -10.67 -0.09 10.57
CA PHE A 80 -10.85 -1.13 9.56
C PHE A 80 -9.99 -2.37 9.85
N PRO A 81 -10.42 -3.57 9.40
CA PRO A 81 -9.67 -4.81 9.60
C PRO A 81 -8.29 -4.79 8.91
N THR A 82 -7.28 -5.33 9.59
CA THR A 82 -5.89 -5.45 9.09
C THR A 82 -5.61 -6.88 8.64
N ALA A 83 -6.28 -7.35 7.57
CA ALA A 83 -6.27 -8.77 7.15
C ALA A 83 -4.89 -9.47 7.27
N CYS A 84 -4.87 -10.63 7.93
CA CYS A 84 -3.68 -11.46 8.12
C CYS A 84 -4.03 -12.94 7.95
N SER A 85 -3.09 -13.74 7.45
CA SER A 85 -3.30 -15.17 7.22
C SER A 85 -1.99 -15.94 7.26
N TYR A 86 -2.04 -17.23 7.59
CA TYR A 86 -0.84 -18.09 7.62
C TYR A 86 -0.03 -18.08 6.30
N PRO A 87 -0.64 -18.11 5.10
CA PRO A 87 0.13 -17.98 3.85
C PRO A 87 0.92 -16.67 3.77
N ALA A 88 0.37 -15.56 4.27
CA ALA A 88 1.07 -14.28 4.30
C ALA A 88 2.23 -14.29 5.32
N LEU A 89 2.06 -14.94 6.48
CA LEU A 89 3.12 -15.07 7.50
C LEU A 89 4.29 -15.90 6.98
N ILE A 90 4.02 -17.04 6.32
CA ILE A 90 5.09 -17.86 5.71
C ILE A 90 5.80 -17.10 4.58
N ALA A 91 5.07 -16.29 3.80
CA ALA A 91 5.69 -15.42 2.80
C ALA A 91 6.62 -14.38 3.41
N ASP A 92 6.26 -13.81 4.57
CA ASP A 92 7.11 -12.85 5.29
C ASP A 92 8.39 -13.51 5.84
N ILE A 93 8.32 -14.77 6.31
CA ILE A 93 9.52 -15.53 6.69
C ILE A 93 10.48 -15.65 5.50
N LEU A 94 9.96 -16.00 4.32
CA LEU A 94 10.77 -16.11 3.11
C LEU A 94 11.33 -14.74 2.67
N SER A 95 10.51 -13.69 2.67
CA SER A 95 10.96 -12.34 2.33
C SER A 95 12.06 -11.85 3.28
N GLY A 96 11.94 -12.15 4.58
CA GLY A 96 12.94 -11.85 5.59
C GLY A 96 14.24 -12.62 5.36
N GLY A 97 14.14 -13.92 5.05
CA GLY A 97 15.29 -14.78 4.77
C GLY A 97 16.06 -14.43 3.49
N ILE A 98 15.37 -14.01 2.43
CA ILE A 98 16.02 -13.52 1.19
C ILE A 98 16.74 -12.19 1.46
N ALA A 99 16.19 -11.36 2.37
CA ALA A 99 16.73 -10.05 2.74
C ALA A 99 17.02 -9.11 1.55
N GLY A 100 16.35 -9.33 0.41
CA GLY A 100 16.57 -8.58 -0.83
C GLY A 100 16.07 -7.14 -0.76
N ILE A 101 16.73 -6.25 -1.51
CA ILE A 101 16.34 -4.85 -1.69
C ILE A 101 16.21 -4.59 -3.19
N GLY A 102 14.97 -4.51 -3.67
CA GLY A 102 14.66 -4.44 -5.11
C GLY A 102 14.42 -3.03 -5.64
N PHE A 103 15.41 -2.14 -5.57
CA PHE A 103 15.28 -0.75 -6.04
C PHE A 103 15.35 -0.60 -7.58
N SER A 104 16.02 -1.53 -8.26
CA SER A 104 16.03 -1.67 -9.72
C SER A 104 15.71 -3.10 -10.12
N TRP A 105 15.33 -3.33 -11.38
CA TRP A 105 15.18 -4.69 -11.89
C TRP A 105 16.44 -5.53 -11.63
N LYS A 106 17.63 -4.98 -11.90
CA LYS A 106 18.91 -5.69 -11.70
C LYS A 106 19.19 -6.06 -10.23
N SER A 107 18.72 -5.26 -9.27
CA SER A 107 18.88 -5.54 -7.83
C SER A 107 17.97 -6.66 -7.30
N GLY A 108 16.91 -6.99 -8.04
CA GLY A 108 15.99 -8.06 -7.67
C GLY A 108 15.01 -8.39 -8.80
N PRO A 109 15.44 -9.13 -9.85
CA PRO A 109 14.57 -9.42 -11.01
C PRO A 109 13.29 -10.11 -10.59
N ALA A 110 13.39 -11.16 -9.77
CA ALA A 110 12.22 -11.87 -9.25
C ALA A 110 11.31 -10.97 -8.40
N MET A 111 11.86 -9.95 -7.72
CA MET A 111 11.06 -8.98 -6.95
C MET A 111 10.20 -8.11 -7.87
N THR A 112 10.79 -7.64 -8.97
CA THR A 112 10.08 -6.84 -9.98
C THR A 112 9.08 -7.67 -10.77
N GLU A 113 9.52 -8.77 -11.36
CA GLU A 113 8.70 -9.59 -12.27
C GLU A 113 7.52 -10.24 -11.53
N LEU A 114 7.74 -10.74 -10.31
CA LEU A 114 6.65 -11.33 -9.54
C LEU A 114 5.64 -10.27 -9.08
N GLU A 115 6.09 -9.06 -8.74
CA GLU A 115 5.19 -7.95 -8.43
C GLU A 115 4.34 -7.57 -9.65
N MET A 116 4.96 -7.43 -10.82
CA MET A 116 4.22 -7.16 -12.08
C MET A 116 3.14 -8.22 -12.31
N ALA A 117 3.51 -9.50 -12.31
CA ALA A 117 2.58 -10.59 -12.59
C ALA A 117 1.45 -10.70 -11.54
N THR A 118 1.75 -10.48 -10.26
CA THR A 118 0.73 -10.58 -9.19
C THR A 118 -0.20 -9.39 -9.17
N LEU A 119 0.26 -8.20 -9.54
CA LEU A 119 -0.60 -7.03 -9.67
C LEU A 119 -1.51 -7.13 -10.89
N ASP A 120 -1.06 -7.75 -11.98
CA ASP A 120 -1.93 -8.06 -13.13
C ASP A 120 -3.07 -9.02 -12.72
N TRP A 121 -2.78 -10.03 -11.90
CA TRP A 121 -3.82 -10.88 -11.32
C TRP A 121 -4.80 -10.10 -10.44
N LEU A 122 -4.34 -9.07 -9.73
CA LEU A 122 -5.22 -8.22 -8.93
C LEU A 122 -6.08 -7.31 -9.81
N VAL A 123 -5.54 -6.77 -10.90
CA VAL A 123 -6.34 -6.04 -11.90
C VAL A 123 -7.49 -6.92 -12.41
N ASP A 124 -7.19 -8.18 -12.77
CA ASP A 124 -8.21 -9.14 -13.21
C ASP A 124 -9.22 -9.48 -12.09
N ALA A 125 -8.73 -9.77 -10.89
CA ALA A 125 -9.59 -10.15 -9.75
C ALA A 125 -10.57 -9.03 -9.38
N LEU A 126 -10.08 -7.80 -9.34
CA LEU A 126 -10.85 -6.59 -9.02
C LEU A 126 -11.71 -6.11 -10.20
N ALA A 127 -11.52 -6.68 -11.40
CA ALA A 127 -12.10 -6.21 -12.65
C ALA A 127 -11.81 -4.72 -12.91
N LEU A 128 -10.56 -4.32 -12.65
CA LEU A 128 -10.06 -3.01 -13.08
C LEU A 128 -9.80 -3.03 -14.60
N PRO A 129 -9.83 -1.86 -15.26
CA PRO A 129 -9.49 -1.77 -16.68
C PRO A 129 -8.13 -2.38 -17.03
N GLU A 130 -8.04 -3.09 -18.16
CA GLU A 130 -6.83 -3.81 -18.55
C GLU A 130 -5.60 -2.91 -18.72
N HIS A 131 -5.80 -1.63 -19.00
CA HIS A 131 -4.69 -0.68 -19.13
C HIS A 131 -3.94 -0.42 -17.82
N PHE A 132 -4.46 -0.85 -16.66
CA PHE A 132 -3.73 -0.85 -15.40
C PHE A 132 -2.77 -2.04 -15.22
N LYS A 133 -2.85 -3.07 -16.08
CA LYS A 133 -1.91 -4.19 -16.06
C LYS A 133 -0.51 -3.70 -16.45
N ASN A 134 0.49 -4.18 -15.75
CA ASN A 134 1.91 -3.98 -16.09
C ASN A 134 2.28 -4.64 -17.43
N SER A 135 1.58 -5.70 -17.82
CA SER A 135 1.77 -6.34 -19.14
C SER A 135 1.10 -5.60 -20.29
N HIS A 136 0.26 -4.59 -20.02
CA HIS A 136 -0.41 -3.83 -21.07
C HIS A 136 0.58 -2.87 -21.77
N PRO A 137 0.55 -2.71 -23.10
CA PRO A 137 1.51 -1.86 -23.84
C PRO A 137 1.33 -0.34 -23.64
N GLY A 138 0.27 0.05 -22.92
CA GLY A 138 -0.03 1.45 -22.59
C GLY A 138 0.78 1.97 -21.41
N ASN A 139 0.48 3.19 -20.97
CA ASN A 139 1.26 3.88 -19.93
C ASN A 139 0.85 3.53 -18.48
N GLY A 140 0.00 2.54 -18.28
CA GLY A 140 -0.43 2.14 -16.93
C GLY A 140 0.58 1.22 -16.26
N CYS A 141 0.57 1.23 -14.93
CA CYS A 141 1.46 0.40 -14.12
C CYS A 141 0.82 0.19 -12.74
N GLY A 142 1.00 -1.00 -12.18
CA GLY A 142 0.68 -1.30 -10.80
C GLY A 142 1.97 -1.40 -9.97
N ILE A 143 1.97 -0.85 -8.77
CA ILE A 143 3.08 -0.99 -7.79
C ILE A 143 2.53 -1.21 -6.37
N ILE A 144 3.24 -2.00 -5.56
CA ILE A 144 2.91 -2.18 -4.13
C ILE A 144 3.58 -1.11 -3.26
N GLN A 145 2.78 -0.23 -2.66
CA GLN A 145 3.22 0.74 -1.65
C GLN A 145 3.11 0.21 -0.21
N CYS A 146 3.69 0.93 0.75
CA CYS A 146 3.56 0.60 2.18
C CYS A 146 2.15 0.91 2.70
N THR A 147 1.60 2.07 2.34
CA THR A 147 0.30 2.55 2.81
C THR A 147 -0.49 3.20 1.67
N ALA A 148 -1.82 3.30 1.85
CA ALA A 148 -2.66 4.10 0.96
C ALA A 148 -2.24 5.58 0.99
N SER A 149 -1.84 6.10 2.16
CA SER A 149 -1.33 7.47 2.31
C SER A 149 -0.10 7.75 1.44
N ASP A 150 0.84 6.79 1.34
CA ASP A 150 1.99 6.93 0.45
C ASP A 150 1.55 6.98 -1.02
N ALA A 151 0.61 6.11 -1.41
CA ALA A 151 0.06 6.09 -2.77
C ALA A 151 -0.66 7.40 -3.12
N THR A 152 -1.48 7.94 -2.21
CA THR A 152 -2.15 9.24 -2.37
C THR A 152 -1.14 10.38 -2.45
N MET A 153 -0.12 10.38 -1.58
CA MET A 153 0.94 11.39 -1.62
C MET A 153 1.70 11.36 -2.94
N ILE A 154 2.04 10.17 -3.44
CA ILE A 154 2.66 10.00 -4.77
C ILE A 154 1.73 10.61 -5.81
N ALA A 155 0.44 10.25 -5.83
CA ALA A 155 -0.54 10.79 -6.79
C ALA A 155 -0.64 12.33 -6.74
N VAL A 156 -0.58 12.95 -5.56
CA VAL A 156 -0.57 14.41 -5.39
C VAL A 156 0.70 15.04 -5.99
N MET A 157 1.88 14.53 -5.64
CA MET A 157 3.16 15.06 -6.14
C MET A 157 3.24 15.00 -7.67
N SER A 158 2.79 13.87 -8.17
CA SER A 158 2.63 13.53 -9.57
C SER A 158 1.67 14.44 -10.34
N ALA A 159 0.44 14.61 -9.84
CA ALA A 159 -0.55 15.48 -10.44
C ALA A 159 -0.06 16.92 -10.49
N ARG A 160 0.60 17.37 -9.42
CA ARG A 160 1.21 18.69 -9.34
C ARG A 160 2.31 18.86 -10.39
N ALA A 161 3.23 17.90 -10.51
CA ALA A 161 4.32 17.97 -11.49
C ALA A 161 3.78 18.13 -12.92
N LYS A 162 2.78 17.32 -13.27
CA LYS A 162 2.08 17.41 -14.55
C LYS A 162 1.40 18.77 -14.77
N ALA A 163 0.74 19.31 -13.75
CA ALA A 163 0.08 20.61 -13.87
C ALA A 163 1.09 21.76 -14.08
N VAL A 164 2.25 21.70 -13.42
CA VAL A 164 3.35 22.67 -13.65
C VAL A 164 3.83 22.61 -15.09
N GLU A 165 4.07 21.41 -15.63
CA GLU A 165 4.52 21.23 -17.02
C GLU A 165 3.50 21.83 -18.00
N ALA A 166 2.20 21.61 -17.79
CA ALA A 166 1.15 22.15 -18.64
C ALA A 166 1.09 23.69 -18.59
N GLU A 167 1.22 24.32 -17.42
CA GLU A 167 1.23 25.78 -17.29
C GLU A 167 2.50 26.40 -17.93
N GLN A 168 3.63 25.70 -17.86
CA GLN A 168 4.88 26.14 -18.50
C GLN A 168 4.84 26.08 -20.02
N GLU A 169 4.08 25.17 -20.63
CA GLU A 169 3.88 25.15 -22.09
C GLU A 169 3.02 26.34 -22.58
N HIS A 170 2.17 26.90 -21.71
CA HIS A 170 1.27 28.00 -22.04
C HIS A 170 1.84 29.40 -21.76
N ALA A 171 2.88 29.49 -20.94
CA ALA A 171 3.57 30.73 -20.65
C ALA A 171 4.97 30.72 -21.30
N ASP A 172 5.42 31.82 -21.91
CA ASP A 172 6.78 31.99 -22.46
C ASP A 172 7.86 32.00 -21.33
N ILE A 173 7.86 30.99 -20.46
CA ILE A 173 8.72 30.86 -19.29
C ILE A 173 9.95 30.04 -19.70
N LEU A 174 11.05 30.75 -19.90
CA LEU A 174 12.33 30.25 -20.43
C LEU A 174 13.18 29.39 -19.47
N TYR A 175 12.69 28.99 -18.28
CA TYR A 175 13.49 28.26 -17.28
C TYR A 175 12.74 27.12 -16.57
N PRO A 176 13.37 25.95 -16.34
CA PRO A 176 12.75 24.82 -15.66
C PRO A 176 12.97 24.94 -14.15
N HIS A 177 12.02 25.49 -13.42
CA HIS A 177 12.07 25.38 -11.96
C HIS A 177 10.74 24.86 -11.44
N PHE A 178 10.70 23.55 -11.17
CA PHE A 178 9.69 22.81 -10.39
C PHE A 178 9.47 23.36 -8.95
N HIS A 179 9.95 24.58 -8.66
CA HIS A 179 9.93 25.26 -7.37
C HIS A 179 9.62 26.77 -7.43
N ASP A 180 9.22 27.33 -8.58
CA ASP A 180 8.74 28.73 -8.64
C ASP A 180 7.48 28.94 -7.77
N PRO A 181 7.58 29.67 -6.64
CA PRO A 181 6.43 29.89 -5.75
C PRO A 181 5.26 30.59 -6.45
N ALA A 182 5.53 31.36 -7.51
CA ALA A 182 4.49 32.06 -8.27
C ALA A 182 3.51 31.09 -8.95
N VAL A 183 3.97 29.88 -9.30
CA VAL A 183 3.17 28.81 -9.90
C VAL A 183 2.50 27.97 -8.82
N PHE A 184 3.22 27.58 -7.76
CA PHE A 184 2.67 26.68 -6.73
C PHE A 184 1.66 27.31 -5.78
N GLN A 185 1.75 28.62 -5.52
CA GLN A 185 0.83 29.29 -4.59
C GLN A 185 -0.63 29.27 -5.06
N ASN A 186 -0.85 29.06 -6.35
CA ASN A 186 -2.17 29.03 -6.96
C ASN A 186 -2.74 27.61 -7.08
N PHE A 187 -1.97 26.55 -6.78
CA PHE A 187 -2.49 25.19 -6.87
C PHE A 187 -3.39 24.85 -5.68
N VAL A 188 -4.55 24.27 -5.98
CA VAL A 188 -5.53 23.86 -4.98
C VAL A 188 -6.00 22.42 -5.24
N ALA A 189 -6.14 21.64 -4.15
CA ALA A 189 -6.86 20.37 -4.22
C ALA A 189 -8.33 20.70 -4.46
N TYR A 190 -8.88 20.19 -5.57
CA TYR A 190 -10.14 20.65 -6.15
C TYR A 190 -11.25 20.77 -5.10
N CYS A 191 -11.80 21.98 -4.94
CA CYS A 191 -12.95 22.23 -4.08
C CYS A 191 -14.18 22.65 -4.93
N SER A 192 -14.00 23.57 -5.86
CA SER A 192 -15.02 23.96 -6.86
C SER A 192 -14.34 24.67 -8.02
N ASP A 193 -14.49 24.15 -9.23
CA ASP A 193 -13.87 24.74 -10.42
C ASP A 193 -14.21 26.23 -10.58
N GLN A 194 -15.49 26.56 -10.36
CA GLN A 194 -16.02 27.92 -10.57
C GLN A 194 -15.46 28.91 -9.55
N GLU A 195 -15.31 28.50 -8.28
CA GLU A 195 -14.81 29.37 -7.21
C GLU A 195 -13.29 29.46 -7.23
N ASP A 196 -12.62 28.32 -7.41
CA ASP A 196 -11.16 28.24 -7.40
C ASP A 196 -10.58 29.02 -8.59
N ARG A 197 -11.12 28.83 -9.81
CA ARG A 197 -10.68 29.61 -10.98
C ARG A 197 -11.06 31.09 -10.89
N ALA A 198 -12.22 31.43 -10.30
CA ALA A 198 -12.59 32.84 -10.07
C ALA A 198 -11.60 33.56 -9.13
N ARG A 199 -10.90 32.80 -8.27
CA ARG A 199 -9.84 33.30 -7.39
C ARG A 199 -8.44 33.27 -8.02
N GLY A 200 -8.33 32.86 -9.29
CA GLY A 200 -7.04 32.69 -9.97
C GLY A 200 -6.27 31.44 -9.53
N LEU A 201 -6.93 30.47 -8.88
CA LEU A 201 -6.35 29.20 -8.50
C LEU A 201 -6.47 28.18 -9.65
N ILE A 202 -5.56 27.20 -9.64
CA ILE A 202 -5.46 26.12 -10.63
C ILE A 202 -5.78 24.80 -9.93
N PRO A 203 -6.97 24.23 -10.14
CA PRO A 203 -7.29 22.91 -9.62
C PRO A 203 -6.52 21.84 -10.40
N PHE A 204 -5.78 20.97 -9.70
CA PHE A 204 -4.87 20.01 -10.34
C PHE A 204 -5.12 18.55 -9.96
N ILE A 205 -5.75 18.29 -8.81
CA ILE A 205 -6.11 16.94 -8.35
C ILE A 205 -7.43 16.92 -7.59
N LEU A 206 -8.19 15.85 -7.78
CA LEU A 206 -9.31 15.42 -6.95
C LEU A 206 -9.00 14.03 -6.38
N ILE A 207 -9.23 13.85 -5.08
CA ILE A 207 -9.16 12.55 -4.42
C ILE A 207 -10.59 12.13 -4.10
N ALA A 208 -11.10 11.13 -4.81
CA ALA A 208 -12.40 10.53 -4.53
C ALA A 208 -12.22 9.30 -3.64
N THR A 209 -13.12 9.09 -2.68
CA THR A 209 -13.05 7.99 -1.73
C THR A 209 -14.15 6.97 -1.96
N MET A 210 -13.77 5.70 -2.06
CA MET A 210 -14.65 4.54 -2.03
C MET A 210 -14.49 3.85 -0.68
N GLY A 211 -15.37 4.20 0.27
CA GLY A 211 -15.37 3.70 1.64
C GLY A 211 -14.67 4.65 2.60
N THR A 212 -15.30 5.79 2.91
CA THR A 212 -14.76 6.76 3.89
C THR A 212 -14.61 6.13 5.28
N THR A 213 -13.61 6.56 6.04
CA THR A 213 -13.30 5.97 7.35
C THR A 213 -14.46 6.05 8.35
N SER A 214 -15.18 7.18 8.39
CA SER A 214 -16.18 7.43 9.42
C SER A 214 -17.47 6.63 9.22
N SER A 215 -17.93 6.48 7.98
CA SER A 215 -19.26 5.93 7.69
C SER A 215 -19.28 4.97 6.48
N CYS A 216 -18.12 4.61 5.94
CA CYS A 216 -17.99 3.85 4.70
C CYS A 216 -18.76 4.50 3.52
N GLY A 217 -18.74 5.84 3.45
CA GLY A 217 -19.38 6.61 2.38
C GLY A 217 -18.68 6.41 1.04
N MET A 218 -19.39 6.67 -0.05
CA MET A 218 -18.92 6.45 -1.43
C MET A 218 -19.09 7.73 -2.25
N ASP A 219 -18.00 8.20 -2.83
CA ASP A 219 -18.05 9.28 -3.80
C ASP A 219 -18.60 8.79 -5.15
N ARG A 220 -19.28 9.68 -5.87
CA ARG A 220 -19.94 9.37 -7.14
C ARG A 220 -18.97 9.47 -8.31
N LEU A 221 -18.12 8.46 -8.47
CA LEU A 221 -17.10 8.43 -9.53
C LEU A 221 -17.67 8.67 -10.95
N ASN A 222 -18.88 8.19 -11.24
CA ASN A 222 -19.56 8.39 -12.52
C ASN A 222 -19.94 9.86 -12.79
N GLU A 223 -20.07 10.68 -11.75
CA GLU A 223 -20.33 12.13 -11.86
C GLU A 223 -19.03 12.93 -11.82
N LEU A 224 -18.08 12.51 -10.97
CA LEU A 224 -16.81 13.20 -10.76
C LEU A 224 -15.81 13.00 -11.91
N ALA A 225 -15.69 11.79 -12.44
CA ALA A 225 -14.69 11.48 -13.46
C ALA A 225 -14.89 12.25 -14.79
N PRO A 226 -16.11 12.42 -15.33
CA PRO A 226 -16.32 13.27 -16.51
C PRO A 226 -15.92 14.73 -16.28
N ILE A 227 -16.12 15.25 -15.05
CA ILE A 227 -15.70 16.61 -14.67
C ILE A 227 -14.18 16.68 -14.66
N CYS A 228 -13.51 15.77 -13.94
CA CYS A 228 -12.04 15.75 -13.89
C CYS A 228 -11.41 15.65 -15.29
N ASN A 229 -11.97 14.83 -16.17
CA ASN A 229 -11.49 14.71 -17.54
C ASN A 229 -11.69 15.98 -18.36
N ARG A 230 -12.87 16.61 -18.27
CA ARG A 230 -13.17 17.85 -18.99
C ARG A 230 -12.29 19.00 -18.51
N GLU A 231 -12.08 19.11 -17.20
CA GLU A 231 -11.30 20.19 -16.58
C GLU A 231 -9.80 19.86 -16.47
N HIS A 232 -9.35 18.73 -17.03
CA HIS A 232 -7.96 18.25 -16.99
C HIS A 232 -7.38 18.04 -15.57
N ILE A 233 -8.22 17.77 -14.59
CA ILE A 233 -7.86 17.50 -13.19
C ILE A 233 -7.47 16.04 -13.02
N TRP A 234 -6.37 15.77 -12.30
CA TRP A 234 -6.01 14.41 -11.94
C TRP A 234 -7.05 13.78 -11.01
N LEU A 235 -7.57 12.60 -11.32
CA LEU A 235 -8.44 11.84 -10.41
C LEU A 235 -7.68 10.70 -9.75
N HIS A 236 -7.55 10.75 -8.42
CA HIS A 236 -7.09 9.64 -7.60
C HIS A 236 -8.27 9.01 -6.85
N VAL A 237 -8.36 7.69 -6.83
CA VAL A 237 -9.41 6.96 -6.11
C VAL A 237 -8.78 6.28 -4.90
N ASP A 238 -9.14 6.73 -3.69
CA ASP A 238 -8.80 6.06 -2.44
C ASP A 238 -9.85 4.98 -2.14
N ALA A 239 -9.41 3.73 -2.21
CA ALA A 239 -10.22 2.55 -1.92
C ALA A 239 -9.59 1.67 -0.84
N ALA A 240 -8.91 2.27 0.15
CA ALA A 240 -8.09 1.57 1.14
C ALA A 240 -8.81 0.40 1.83
N TYR A 241 -10.09 0.55 2.13
CA TYR A 241 -10.92 -0.52 2.72
C TYR A 241 -11.81 -1.21 1.68
N ALA A 242 -12.67 -0.46 0.98
CA ALA A 242 -13.69 -1.06 0.13
C ALA A 242 -13.15 -1.69 -1.16
N GLY A 243 -11.89 -1.38 -1.55
CA GLY A 243 -11.27 -1.88 -2.78
C GLY A 243 -11.29 -3.41 -2.89
N SER A 244 -11.05 -4.13 -1.80
CA SER A 244 -11.03 -5.61 -1.83
C SER A 244 -12.39 -6.22 -2.19
N PHE A 245 -13.50 -5.54 -1.90
CA PHE A 245 -14.84 -6.03 -2.22
C PHE A 245 -15.11 -6.08 -3.73
N LEU A 246 -14.37 -5.32 -4.55
CA LEU A 246 -14.49 -5.39 -6.02
C LEU A 246 -14.12 -6.77 -6.59
N THR A 247 -13.42 -7.60 -5.80
CA THR A 247 -13.20 -9.00 -6.16
C THR A 247 -14.52 -9.77 -6.29
N CYS A 248 -15.57 -9.39 -5.57
CA CYS A 248 -16.90 -9.96 -5.67
C CYS A 248 -17.71 -9.23 -6.75
N PRO A 249 -18.21 -9.90 -7.80
CA PRO A 249 -18.97 -9.26 -8.88
C PRO A 249 -20.15 -8.41 -8.41
N GLU A 250 -20.87 -8.85 -7.38
CA GLU A 250 -22.03 -8.17 -6.83
C GLU A 250 -21.71 -6.85 -6.10
N PHE A 251 -20.44 -6.58 -5.80
CA PHE A 251 -19.97 -5.35 -5.16
C PHE A 251 -19.30 -4.37 -6.14
N ARG A 252 -19.13 -4.77 -7.41
CA ARG A 252 -18.50 -3.93 -8.43
C ARG A 252 -19.30 -2.69 -8.78
N TYR A 253 -20.59 -2.63 -8.44
CA TYR A 253 -21.37 -1.40 -8.58
C TYR A 253 -20.81 -0.23 -7.76
N MET A 254 -19.98 -0.51 -6.74
CA MET A 254 -19.25 0.53 -5.99
C MET A 254 -18.20 1.24 -6.86
N PHE A 255 -17.70 0.58 -7.90
CA PHE A 255 -16.78 1.11 -8.89
C PHE A 255 -17.47 1.21 -10.26
N LYS A 256 -18.10 2.36 -10.53
CA LYS A 256 -18.74 2.61 -11.83
C LYS A 256 -17.76 3.29 -12.80
N ASP A 257 -17.52 2.62 -13.92
CA ASP A 257 -16.89 3.07 -15.17
C ASP A 257 -15.66 3.99 -15.05
N GLY A 258 -14.48 3.38 -14.92
CA GLY A 258 -13.18 4.04 -14.83
C GLY A 258 -12.37 4.06 -16.15
N VAL A 259 -13.03 3.93 -17.30
CA VAL A 259 -12.40 3.77 -18.63
C VAL A 259 -11.67 5.05 -19.10
N THR A 260 -11.69 6.14 -18.33
CA THR A 260 -11.02 7.40 -18.72
C THR A 260 -10.16 7.97 -17.60
N VAL A 261 -9.24 7.16 -17.06
CA VAL A 261 -8.21 7.65 -16.13
C VAL A 261 -6.89 6.93 -16.44
N THR A 262 -6.02 7.57 -17.23
CA THR A 262 -4.54 7.55 -17.04
C THR A 262 -3.80 8.13 -18.26
N LYS A 263 -2.96 9.12 -17.97
CA LYS A 263 -1.76 9.45 -18.74
C LYS A 263 -0.80 10.09 -17.73
N TYR A 264 0.50 10.08 -18.00
CA TYR A 264 1.56 10.74 -17.22
C TYR A 264 2.05 9.98 -15.97
N PHE A 265 3.12 9.17 -16.13
CA PHE A 265 4.24 9.12 -15.17
C PHE A 265 5.53 8.63 -15.85
N ASN A 266 6.59 9.44 -15.81
CA ASN A 266 7.98 8.98 -16.00
C ASN A 266 8.99 9.98 -15.39
N VAL A 267 10.13 9.52 -14.84
CA VAL A 267 11.28 10.31 -14.37
C VAL A 267 12.59 9.50 -14.52
N ASP A 268 13.70 10.09 -15.02
CA ASP A 268 14.98 9.38 -15.30
C ASP A 268 16.24 10.12 -14.78
N ALA A 269 17.18 9.42 -14.14
CA ALA A 269 18.40 9.99 -13.51
C ALA A 269 19.68 9.14 -13.76
N THR A 270 20.82 9.81 -13.93
CA THR A 270 22.03 9.24 -14.58
C THR A 270 22.84 8.21 -13.79
N TYR A 271 22.89 8.26 -12.45
CA TYR A 271 23.69 7.34 -11.62
C TYR A 271 22.98 6.01 -11.29
N LEU A 272 21.77 5.85 -11.82
CA LEU A 272 20.86 4.75 -11.55
C LEU A 272 20.68 3.83 -12.76
N LYS A 273 21.41 4.12 -13.85
CA LYS A 273 21.25 3.49 -15.14
C LYS A 273 21.75 2.05 -15.18
N HIS A 274 21.04 1.19 -15.90
CA HIS A 274 21.49 -0.17 -16.22
C HIS A 274 21.13 -0.56 -17.66
N GLU A 275 21.81 -1.56 -18.21
CA GLU A 275 21.68 -1.98 -19.62
C GLU A 275 20.24 -2.32 -20.06
N TYR A 276 19.38 -2.77 -19.14
CA TYR A 276 17.97 -3.10 -19.42
C TYR A 276 16.96 -1.96 -19.18
N GLN A 277 17.40 -0.73 -18.90
CA GLN A 277 16.50 0.34 -18.44
C GLN A 277 15.49 0.79 -19.50
N ALA A 278 15.79 0.56 -20.78
CA ALA A 278 14.89 0.85 -21.89
C ALA A 278 13.74 -0.18 -22.04
N VAL A 279 13.81 -1.33 -21.35
CA VAL A 279 12.88 -2.46 -21.55
C VAL A 279 12.34 -3.06 -20.25
N ALA A 280 12.90 -2.71 -19.08
CA ALA A 280 12.51 -3.25 -17.79
C ALA A 280 11.93 -2.16 -16.86
N ALA A 281 10.92 -2.52 -16.07
CA ALA A 281 10.29 -1.62 -15.12
C ALA A 281 11.19 -1.37 -13.89
N ASP A 282 11.57 -0.11 -13.66
CA ASP A 282 12.31 0.32 -12.47
C ASP A 282 11.36 0.99 -11.47
N TYR A 283 10.84 0.19 -10.54
CA TYR A 283 9.80 0.62 -9.58
C TYR A 283 10.20 1.73 -8.61
N ARG A 284 11.51 2.02 -8.43
CA ARG A 284 11.96 3.22 -7.70
C ARG A 284 11.40 4.53 -8.25
N HIS A 285 11.04 4.58 -9.53
CA HIS A 285 10.47 5.77 -10.16
C HIS A 285 8.99 5.97 -9.82
N LEU A 286 8.38 5.00 -9.12
CA LEU A 286 6.96 4.97 -8.79
C LEU A 286 6.70 4.96 -7.28
N GLN A 287 7.72 5.20 -6.45
CA GLN A 287 7.59 5.32 -4.99
C GLN A 287 8.61 6.33 -4.42
N VAL A 288 8.35 6.83 -3.21
CA VAL A 288 9.26 7.78 -2.53
C VAL A 288 10.55 7.10 -2.05
N ALA A 289 10.45 5.88 -1.53
CA ALA A 289 11.59 5.16 -0.99
C ALA A 289 12.49 4.60 -2.10
N LEU A 290 13.81 4.62 -1.90
CA LEU A 290 14.75 4.02 -2.85
C LEU A 290 14.62 2.48 -2.85
N GLY A 291 14.74 1.85 -1.67
CA GLY A 291 14.66 0.41 -1.51
C GLY A 291 13.24 -0.09 -1.28
N ARG A 292 12.94 -1.32 -1.72
CA ARG A 292 11.71 -2.04 -1.39
C ARG A 292 11.97 -3.51 -1.06
N ARG A 293 11.14 -4.06 -0.18
CA ARG A 293 11.13 -5.47 0.22
C ARG A 293 10.31 -6.31 -0.76
N PHE A 294 10.40 -7.64 -0.66
CA PHE A 294 9.74 -8.57 -1.57
C PHE A 294 8.26 -8.79 -1.22
N ARG A 295 7.47 -7.71 -1.17
CA ARG A 295 6.07 -7.71 -0.72
C ARG A 295 5.15 -8.57 -1.60
N ALA A 296 5.45 -8.68 -2.89
CA ALA A 296 4.71 -9.51 -3.84
C ALA A 296 4.58 -10.98 -3.40
N LEU A 297 5.53 -11.52 -2.60
CA LEU A 297 5.44 -12.88 -2.07
C LEU A 297 4.17 -13.10 -1.24
N LYS A 298 3.73 -12.10 -0.46
CA LYS A 298 2.53 -12.22 0.37
C LYS A 298 1.29 -12.38 -0.49
N ILE A 299 1.12 -11.49 -1.47
CA ILE A 299 -0.01 -11.52 -2.41
C ILE A 299 0.03 -12.84 -3.20
N TRP A 300 1.20 -13.21 -3.70
CA TRP A 300 1.41 -14.46 -4.44
C TRP A 300 1.01 -15.70 -3.63
N PHE A 301 1.48 -15.83 -2.39
CA PHE A 301 1.16 -16.97 -1.54
C PHE A 301 -0.33 -17.00 -1.16
N VAL A 302 -0.91 -15.85 -0.80
CA VAL A 302 -2.32 -15.76 -0.42
C VAL A 302 -3.22 -16.13 -1.59
N LEU A 303 -3.04 -15.52 -2.76
CA LEU A 303 -3.86 -15.80 -3.93
C LEU A 303 -3.72 -17.25 -4.40
N ARG A 304 -2.52 -17.83 -4.35
CA ARG A 304 -2.31 -19.23 -4.74
C ARG A 304 -2.85 -20.23 -3.73
N LYS A 305 -2.73 -19.96 -2.43
CA LYS A 305 -3.13 -20.90 -1.39
C LYS A 305 -4.62 -20.84 -1.09
N LEU A 306 -5.21 -19.65 -1.09
CA LEU A 306 -6.63 -19.45 -0.78
C LEU A 306 -7.49 -19.43 -2.05
N GLY A 307 -7.00 -18.82 -3.13
CA GLY A 307 -7.79 -18.61 -4.34
C GLY A 307 -8.79 -17.46 -4.20
N VAL A 308 -9.10 -16.82 -5.33
CA VAL A 308 -10.04 -15.68 -5.39
C VAL A 308 -11.43 -16.07 -4.88
N ALA A 309 -11.92 -17.27 -5.22
CA ALA A 309 -13.24 -17.74 -4.81
C ALA A 309 -13.39 -17.85 -3.29
N TYR A 310 -12.36 -18.32 -2.58
CA TYR A 310 -12.40 -18.38 -1.12
C TYR A 310 -12.36 -16.98 -0.50
N ILE A 311 -11.52 -16.09 -1.03
CA ILE A 311 -11.44 -14.68 -0.57
C ILE A 311 -12.80 -14.00 -0.74
N GLN A 312 -13.45 -14.17 -1.90
CA GLN A 312 -14.81 -13.68 -2.13
C GLN A 312 -15.81 -14.24 -1.11
N SER A 313 -15.70 -15.54 -0.79
CA SER A 313 -16.56 -16.17 0.23
C SER A 313 -16.36 -15.58 1.63
N LEU A 314 -15.13 -15.18 1.98
CA LEU A 314 -14.85 -14.51 3.24
C LEU A 314 -15.44 -13.10 3.25
N LEU A 315 -15.23 -12.32 2.19
CA LEU A 315 -15.76 -10.97 2.06
C LEU A 315 -17.30 -10.95 2.15
N ARG A 316 -17.98 -11.93 1.54
CA ARG A 316 -19.44 -12.10 1.63
C ARG A 316 -19.96 -12.43 3.03
N LYS A 317 -19.13 -13.01 3.91
CA LYS A 317 -19.53 -13.31 5.30
C LYS A 317 -19.43 -12.09 6.20
N VAL A 318 -18.63 -11.11 5.81
CA VAL A 318 -18.39 -9.88 6.58
C VAL A 318 -19.03 -8.64 5.95
N SER A 319 -19.60 -8.77 4.75
CA SER A 319 -20.43 -7.75 4.13
C SER A 319 -21.78 -7.63 4.84
N PHE A 320 -22.19 -6.39 5.10
CA PHE A 320 -23.50 -6.03 5.64
C PHE A 320 -24.61 -6.18 4.59
#